data_AF-A0A8S3GYE8-F1
#
_entry.id   AF-A0A8S3GYE8-F1
#
_cell.length_a   1.000
_cell.length_b   1.000
_cell.length_c   1.000
_cell.angle_alpha   90.00
_cell.angle_beta   90.00
_cell.angle_gamma   90.00
#
_symmetry.space_group_name_H-M   'P 1'
#
loop_
_entity.id
_entity.type
_entity.pdbx_description
1 polymer ?
#
loop_
_entity_poly.entity_id
_entity_poly.type
_entity_poly.pdbx_seq_one_letter_code
_entity_poly.pdbx_strand_id
1 'polypeptide(L)'
;MSTNFPSSSSKNKPKSSTFDQFLIACGQAEVTIEPKINNKKLTINEELKLYKKTMIEFCSNQSLTATSSLEFWKKNFMHLPILSDLARGYLSTPGTSIASESAFSVSSYVNRKERARLSADNLCFTMFLKDKITPKN
;
A
#
# COMPACT_ATOMS: atom_id res chain seq x y z
N MET A 1 29.75 60.51 -7.18
CA MET A 1 30.09 59.07 -7.24
C MET A 1 28.90 58.30 -6.73
N SER A 2 28.13 57.73 -7.66
CA SER A 2 26.95 56.93 -7.39
C SER A 2 27.36 55.47 -7.24
N THR A 3 26.96 54.81 -6.16
CA THR A 3 27.03 53.34 -6.05
C THR A 3 25.64 52.81 -5.74
N ASN A 4 24.92 52.46 -6.82
CA ASN A 4 23.73 51.63 -6.79
C ASN A 4 24.14 50.20 -6.41
N PHE A 5 23.46 49.60 -5.42
CA PHE A 5 23.39 48.14 -5.25
C PHE A 5 21.92 47.70 -5.24
N PRO A 6 21.61 46.52 -5.80
CA PRO A 6 20.33 46.24 -6.42
C PRO A 6 19.28 45.74 -5.42
N SER A 7 18.03 46.14 -5.67
CA SER A 7 16.83 45.55 -5.11
C SER A 7 16.76 44.06 -5.47
N SER A 8 16.84 43.16 -4.49
CA SER A 8 16.53 41.75 -4.69
C SER A 8 15.09 41.46 -4.27
N SER A 9 14.22 41.43 -5.26
CA SER A 9 12.90 40.79 -5.18
C SER A 9 13.05 39.31 -4.82
N SER A 10 12.56 38.88 -3.66
CA SER A 10 12.54 37.47 -3.27
C SER A 10 11.11 37.00 -2.99
N LYS A 11 10.47 36.59 -4.08
CA LYS A 11 9.60 35.41 -4.25
C LYS A 11 8.75 34.98 -3.04
N ASN A 12 7.44 35.13 -3.19
CA ASN A 12 6.39 34.51 -2.38
C ASN A 12 6.68 33.02 -2.12
N LYS A 13 7.08 32.67 -0.89
CA LYS A 13 7.11 31.28 -0.42
C LYS A 13 5.69 30.86 0.01
N PRO A 14 5.20 29.67 -0.37
CA PRO A 14 3.94 29.16 0.17
C PRO A 14 4.06 29.00 1.69
N LYS A 15 3.04 29.43 2.42
CA LYS A 15 2.98 29.33 3.89
C LYS A 15 2.93 27.84 4.26
N SER A 16 4.05 27.27 4.75
CA SER A 16 4.02 25.94 5.35
C SER A 16 3.23 26.01 6.65
N SER A 17 2.43 24.99 6.94
CA SER A 17 1.69 24.92 8.20
C SER A 17 2.68 24.92 9.37
N THR A 18 2.32 25.49 10.51
CA THR A 18 3.09 25.40 11.77
C THR A 18 3.37 23.94 12.14
N PHE A 19 2.45 23.05 11.78
CA PHE A 19 2.60 21.61 11.96
C PHE A 19 3.70 21.01 11.07
N ASP A 20 3.83 21.46 9.82
CA ASP A 20 4.89 21.01 8.91
C ASP A 20 6.27 21.43 9.43
N GLN A 21 6.38 22.65 9.99
CA GLN A 21 7.62 23.13 10.60
C GLN A 21 7.99 22.32 11.85
N PHE A 22 7.00 21.93 12.64
CA PHE A 22 7.20 21.07 13.81
C PHE A 22 7.70 19.68 13.42
N LEU A 23 7.09 19.03 12.42
CA LEU A 23 7.51 17.71 11.93
C LEU A 23 8.95 17.70 11.39
N ILE A 24 9.32 18.75 10.66
CA ILE A 24 10.70 18.94 10.18
C ILE A 24 11.68 19.07 11.35
N ALA A 25 11.33 19.83 12.39
CA ALA A 25 12.16 20.02 13.57
C ALA A 25 12.32 18.73 14.41
N CYS A 26 11.32 17.84 14.38
CA CYS A 26 11.38 16.53 15.06
C CYS A 26 12.19 15.47 14.31
N GLY A 27 12.86 15.81 13.20
CA GLY A 27 13.71 14.88 12.45
C GLY A 27 12.93 13.86 11.62
N GLN A 28 11.62 14.03 11.45
CA GLN A 28 10.81 13.25 10.51
C GLN A 28 10.90 13.86 9.11
N ALA A 29 12.11 13.86 8.56
CA ALA A 29 12.35 14.32 7.20
C ALA A 29 12.09 13.18 6.21
N GLU A 30 10.81 12.95 5.93
CA GLU A 30 10.28 12.70 4.59
C GLU A 30 8.78 12.99 4.63
N VAL A 31 8.43 14.27 4.78
CA VAL A 31 7.12 14.71 4.30
C VAL A 31 7.22 14.66 2.78
N THR A 32 6.92 13.50 2.20
CA THR A 32 6.48 13.43 0.81
C THR A 32 5.29 14.35 0.75
N ILE A 33 5.50 15.54 0.20
CA ILE A 33 4.41 16.39 -0.26
C ILE A 33 3.81 15.60 -1.41
N GLU A 34 2.91 14.67 -1.08
CA GLU A 34 2.01 14.04 -2.03
C GLU A 34 1.41 15.20 -2.82
N PRO A 35 1.67 15.30 -4.14
CA PRO A 35 1.22 16.44 -4.91
C PRO A 35 -0.29 16.51 -4.72
N LYS A 36 -0.77 17.64 -4.21
CA LYS A 36 -2.19 17.93 -3.98
C LYS A 36 -2.94 17.57 -5.25
N ILE A 37 -3.51 16.36 -5.28
CA ILE A 37 -4.10 15.79 -6.49
C ILE A 37 -5.25 16.72 -6.84
N ASN A 38 -5.09 17.42 -7.95
CA ASN A 38 -6.12 18.27 -8.50
C ASN A 38 -7.32 17.34 -8.74
N ASN A 39 -8.37 17.48 -7.95
CA ASN A 39 -9.53 16.58 -7.87
C ASN A 39 -10.36 16.60 -9.16
N LYS A 40 -9.76 16.28 -10.31
CA LYS A 40 -10.49 15.88 -11.49
C LYS A 40 -10.81 14.41 -11.30
N LYS A 41 -12.04 14.15 -10.85
CA LYS A 41 -12.57 12.80 -10.69
C LYS A 41 -12.50 12.12 -12.06
N LEU A 42 -11.49 11.28 -12.27
CA LEU A 42 -11.26 10.61 -13.53
C LEU A 42 -12.41 9.62 -13.76
N THR A 43 -12.95 9.56 -14.97
CA THR A 43 -13.97 8.55 -15.28
C THR A 43 -13.32 7.17 -15.39
N ILE A 44 -14.08 6.11 -15.12
CA ILE A 44 -13.59 4.72 -15.24
C ILE A 44 -12.97 4.46 -16.61
N ASN A 45 -13.54 5.02 -17.68
CA ASN A 45 -13.05 4.85 -19.05
C ASN A 45 -11.70 5.53 -19.29
N GLU A 46 -11.49 6.72 -18.72
CA GLU A 46 -10.21 7.43 -18.80
C GLU A 46 -9.14 6.69 -18.00
N GLU A 47 -9.50 6.19 -16.83
CA GLU A 47 -8.62 5.40 -15.98
C GLU A 47 -8.22 4.07 -16.64
N LEU A 48 -9.15 3.40 -17.31
CA LEU A 48 -8.87 2.20 -18.10
C LEU A 48 -7.92 2.47 -19.28
N LYS A 49 -8.05 3.63 -19.94
CA LYS A 49 -7.10 4.04 -21.00
C LYS A 49 -5.71 4.26 -20.42
N LEU A 50 -5.63 4.92 -19.26
CA LEU A 50 -4.36 5.15 -18.57
C LEU A 50 -3.72 3.83 -18.16
N TYR A 51 -4.49 2.93 -17.53
CA TYR A 51 -4.04 1.60 -17.13
C TYR A 51 -3.43 0.81 -18.30
N LYS A 52 -4.12 0.75 -19.45
CA LYS A 52 -3.60 0.06 -20.64
C LYS A 52 -2.23 0.59 -21.07
N LYS A 53 -2.06 1.92 -21.09
CA LYS A 53 -0.79 2.56 -21.46
C LYS A 53 0.31 2.23 -20.47
N THR A 54 0.06 2.43 -19.17
CA THR A 54 1.03 2.19 -18.10
C THR A 54 1.42 0.72 -17.98
N MET A 55 0.49 -0.18 -18.28
CA MET A 55 0.72 -1.62 -18.18
C MET A 55 1.63 -2.12 -19.31
N ILE A 56 1.44 -1.63 -20.54
CA ILE A 56 2.34 -1.94 -21.66
C ILE A 56 3.77 -1.50 -21.34
N GLU A 57 3.93 -0.27 -20.84
CA GLU A 57 5.23 0.26 -20.42
C GLU A 57 5.86 -0.59 -19.30
N PHE A 58 5.08 -1.00 -18.31
CA PHE A 58 5.53 -1.85 -17.21
C PHE A 58 6.01 -3.22 -17.70
N CYS A 59 5.28 -3.87 -18.62
CA CYS A 59 5.67 -5.15 -19.20
C CYS A 59 6.93 -5.07 -20.05
N SER A 60 7.16 -3.95 -20.74
CA SER A 60 8.38 -3.76 -21.52
C SER A 60 9.61 -3.53 -20.64
N ASN A 61 9.43 -2.99 -19.44
CA ASN A 61 10.52 -2.56 -18.56
C ASN A 61 10.87 -3.56 -17.45
N GLN A 62 10.06 -4.60 -17.20
CA GLN A 62 10.27 -5.54 -16.10
C GLN A 62 9.93 -7.00 -16.48
N SER A 63 10.69 -7.95 -15.94
CA SER A 63 10.37 -9.38 -16.06
C SER A 63 9.13 -9.75 -15.24
N LEU A 64 8.15 -10.39 -15.88
CA LEU A 64 6.88 -10.79 -15.27
C LEU A 64 7.10 -11.93 -14.26
N THR A 65 7.11 -11.58 -12.99
CA THR A 65 7.18 -12.52 -11.86
C THR A 65 5.82 -12.64 -11.17
N ALA A 66 5.62 -13.63 -10.30
CA ALA A 66 4.39 -13.81 -9.53
C ALA A 66 3.98 -12.57 -8.69
N THR A 67 4.94 -11.73 -8.29
CA THR A 67 4.70 -10.50 -7.51
C THR A 67 4.54 -9.23 -8.38
N SER A 68 4.75 -9.33 -9.69
CA SER A 68 4.79 -8.18 -10.60
C SER A 68 3.49 -7.37 -10.60
N SER A 69 2.34 -8.03 -10.47
CA SER A 69 1.04 -7.38 -10.37
C SER A 69 0.92 -6.52 -9.09
N LEU A 70 1.36 -7.05 -7.95
CA LEU A 70 1.33 -6.33 -6.67
C LEU A 70 2.29 -5.12 -6.69
N GLU A 71 3.46 -5.29 -7.31
CA GLU A 71 4.44 -4.20 -7.47
C GLU A 71 3.91 -3.09 -8.37
N PHE A 72 3.22 -3.43 -9.46
CA PHE A 72 2.55 -2.46 -10.32
C PHE A 72 1.55 -1.61 -9.53
N TRP A 73 0.64 -2.25 -8.79
CA TRP A 73 -0.40 -1.54 -8.03
C TRP A 73 0.18 -0.71 -6.89
N LYS A 74 1.25 -1.18 -6.24
CA LYS A 74 1.96 -0.40 -5.21
C LYS A 74 2.51 0.92 -5.73
N LYS A 75 2.91 1.00 -7.00
CA LYS A 75 3.43 2.22 -7.63
C LYS A 75 2.33 3.11 -8.22
N ASN A 76 1.24 2.52 -8.73
CA ASN A 76 0.26 3.24 -9.54
C ASN A 76 -1.08 3.53 -8.85
N PHE A 77 -1.29 3.09 -7.60
CA PHE A 77 -2.58 3.24 -6.91
C PHE A 77 -3.07 4.69 -6.81
N MET A 78 -2.17 5.66 -6.60
CA MET A 78 -2.54 7.09 -6.54
C MET A 78 -3.01 7.65 -7.89
N HIS A 79 -2.54 7.08 -9.00
CA HIS A 79 -2.92 7.50 -10.36
C HIS A 79 -4.14 6.76 -10.89
N LEU A 80 -4.46 5.61 -10.29
CA LEU A 80 -5.56 4.73 -10.67
C LEU A 80 -6.45 4.44 -9.45
N PRO A 81 -7.14 5.45 -8.88
CA PRO A 81 -7.90 5.27 -7.64
C PRO A 81 -9.07 4.29 -7.77
N ILE A 82 -9.82 4.31 -8.87
CA ILE A 82 -11.02 3.45 -9.01
C ILE A 82 -10.60 2.00 -9.28
N LEU A 83 -9.63 1.80 -10.16
CA LEU A 83 -9.14 0.49 -10.52
C LEU A 83 -8.27 -0.13 -9.42
N SER A 84 -7.55 0.67 -8.63
CA SER A 84 -6.76 0.15 -7.51
C SER A 84 -7.64 -0.42 -6.39
N ASP A 85 -8.78 0.23 -6.11
CA ASP A 85 -9.77 -0.31 -5.18
C ASP A 85 -10.31 -1.67 -5.65
N LEU A 86 -10.63 -1.80 -6.94
CA LEU A 86 -11.07 -3.06 -7.53
C LEU A 86 -9.94 -4.11 -7.52
N ALA A 87 -8.74 -3.72 -7.92
CA ALA A 87 -7.58 -4.59 -8.01
C ALA A 87 -7.19 -5.13 -6.64
N ARG A 88 -7.33 -4.35 -5.56
CA ARG A 88 -7.10 -4.80 -4.20
C ARG A 88 -8.00 -5.99 -3.84
N GLY A 89 -9.29 -5.90 -4.14
CA GLY A 89 -10.23 -7.00 -3.91
C GLY A 89 -9.86 -8.23 -4.75
N TYR A 90 -9.62 -8.02 -6.04
CA TYR A 90 -9.30 -9.10 -6.97
C TYR A 90 -8.00 -9.84 -6.62
N LEU A 91 -6.92 -9.10 -6.33
CA LEU A 91 -5.60 -9.67 -6.05
C LEU A 91 -5.42 -10.19 -4.63
N SER A 92 -6.27 -9.77 -3.69
CA SER A 92 -6.24 -10.29 -2.31
C SER A 92 -6.82 -11.70 -2.19
N THR A 93 -7.61 -12.14 -3.18
CA THR A 93 -8.26 -13.44 -3.15
C THR A 93 -7.27 -14.53 -3.54
N PRO A 94 -7.01 -15.53 -2.67
CA PRO A 94 -6.16 -16.65 -3.04
C PRO A 94 -6.84 -17.48 -4.13
N GLY A 95 -6.06 -17.94 -5.12
CA GLY A 95 -6.58 -18.76 -6.22
C GLY A 95 -6.97 -20.19 -5.83
N THR A 96 -6.72 -20.61 -4.59
CA THR A 96 -6.98 -21.99 -4.11
C THR A 96 -7.45 -21.99 -2.65
N SER A 97 -8.17 -23.05 -2.26
CA SER A 97 -8.61 -23.32 -0.88
C SER A 97 -7.50 -23.89 0.02
N ILE A 98 -6.30 -24.15 -0.53
CA ILE A 98 -5.21 -24.85 0.15
C ILE A 98 -4.81 -24.17 1.46
N ALA A 99 -4.81 -22.84 1.50
CA ALA A 99 -4.51 -22.08 2.72
C ALA A 99 -5.53 -22.38 3.84
N SER A 100 -6.81 -22.44 3.49
CA SER A 100 -7.90 -22.76 4.42
C SER A 100 -7.84 -24.23 4.86
N GLU A 101 -7.60 -25.17 3.94
CA GLU A 101 -7.45 -26.59 4.24
C GLU A 101 -6.28 -26.87 5.19
N SER A 102 -5.14 -26.20 4.96
CA SER A 102 -3.98 -26.27 5.84
C SER A 102 -4.32 -25.76 7.25
N ALA A 103 -5.01 -24.61 7.35
CA ALA A 103 -5.47 -24.08 8.64
C ALA A 103 -6.45 -25.02 9.36
N PHE A 104 -7.37 -25.66 8.63
CA PHE A 104 -8.30 -26.65 9.20
C PHE A 104 -7.61 -27.95 9.63
N SER A 105 -6.60 -28.40 8.89
CA SER A 105 -5.80 -29.56 9.25
C SER A 105 -5.01 -29.30 10.55
N VAL A 106 -4.33 -28.15 10.63
CA VAL A 106 -3.56 -27.75 11.82
C VAL A 106 -4.47 -27.55 13.03
N SER A 107 -5.63 -26.89 12.87
CA SER A 107 -6.58 -26.71 13.97
C SER A 107 -7.20 -28.01 14.44
N SER A 108 -7.53 -28.91 13.52
CA SER A 108 -7.97 -30.27 13.85
C SER A 108 -6.89 -31.04 14.62
N TYR A 109 -5.63 -30.92 14.21
CA TYR A 109 -4.51 -31.57 14.89
C TYR A 109 -4.34 -31.06 16.33
N VAL A 110 -4.36 -29.73 16.52
CA VAL A 110 -4.26 -29.10 17.85
C VAL A 110 -5.42 -29.53 18.76
N ASN A 111 -6.63 -29.61 18.22
CA ASN A 111 -7.81 -30.04 18.96
C ASN A 111 -7.80 -31.54 19.32
N ARG A 112 -7.12 -32.39 18.53
CA ARG A 112 -7.08 -33.85 18.74
C ARG A 112 -6.01 -34.32 19.72
N LYS A 113 -4.97 -33.54 20.01
CA LYS A 113 -3.79 -34.00 20.78
C LYS A 113 -4.11 -34.15 22.28
N GLU A 114 -4.75 -35.25 22.62
CA GLU A 114 -5.02 -35.91 23.91
C GLU A 114 -5.53 -35.14 25.15
N ARG A 115 -5.42 -33.81 25.30
CA ARG A 115 -6.03 -33.10 26.47
C ARG A 115 -6.52 -31.67 26.23
N ALA A 116 -6.41 -31.12 25.03
CA ALA A 116 -6.89 -29.78 24.75
C ALA A 116 -8.40 -29.78 24.43
N ARG A 117 -9.27 -29.86 25.45
CA ARG A 117 -10.71 -29.53 25.29
C ARG A 117 -10.88 -28.01 25.13
N LEU A 118 -10.20 -27.43 24.16
CA LEU A 118 -10.32 -26.02 23.83
C LEU A 118 -11.73 -25.78 23.29
N SER A 119 -12.39 -24.74 23.78
CA SER A 119 -13.57 -24.22 23.11
C SER A 119 -13.18 -23.75 21.70
N ALA A 120 -14.16 -23.67 20.80
CA ALA A 120 -13.95 -23.16 19.44
C ALA A 120 -13.30 -21.77 19.45
N ASP A 121 -13.70 -20.91 20.39
CA ASP A 121 -13.14 -19.56 20.56
C ASP A 121 -11.66 -19.59 20.95
N ASN A 122 -11.29 -20.42 21.93
CA ASN A 122 -9.90 -20.55 22.36
C ASN A 122 -9.01 -21.15 21.26
N LEU A 123 -9.56 -22.07 20.46
CA LEU A 123 -8.86 -22.61 19.30
C LEU A 123 -8.64 -21.54 18.22
N CYS A 124 -9.64 -20.70 17.97
CA CYS A 124 -9.55 -19.57 17.05
C CYS A 124 -8.46 -18.58 17.47
N PHE A 125 -8.45 -18.16 18.75
CA PHE A 125 -7.42 -17.27 19.28
C PHE A 125 -6.02 -17.89 19.18
N THR A 126 -5.89 -19.19 19.47
CA THR A 126 -4.61 -19.91 19.36
C THR A 126 -4.11 -19.92 17.91
N MET A 127 -4.99 -20.19 16.94
CA MET A 127 -4.65 -20.15 15.51
C MET A 127 -4.25 -18.76 15.05
N PHE A 128 -4.97 -17.73 15.51
CA PHE A 128 -4.65 -16.34 15.22
C PHE A 128 -3.27 -15.94 15.77
N LEU A 129 -3.00 -16.26 17.04
CA LEU A 129 -1.71 -15.96 17.68
C LEU A 129 -0.56 -16.68 16.98
N LYS A 130 -0.74 -17.95 16.61
CA LYS A 130 0.24 -18.71 15.81
C LYS A 130 0.61 -17.98 14.51
N ASP A 131 -0.39 -17.48 13.77
CA ASP A 131 -0.16 -16.75 12.52
C ASP A 131 0.59 -15.43 12.73
N LYS A 132 0.37 -14.74 13.86
CA LYS A 132 1.00 -13.43 14.14
C LYS A 132 2.37 -13.51 14.81
N ILE A 133 2.64 -14.56 15.58
CA ILE A 133 3.89 -14.70 16.36
C ILE A 133 4.97 -15.42 15.55
N THR A 134 4.59 -16.32 14.62
CA THR A 134 5.59 -17.07 13.84
C THR A 134 6.23 -16.14 12.80
N PRO A 135 7.57 -15.95 12.81
CA PRO A 135 8.23 -15.16 11.78
C PRO A 135 8.02 -15.83 10.42
N LYS A 136 7.67 -15.03 9.41
CA LYS A 136 7.63 -15.49 8.03
C LYS A 136 9.08 -15.64 7.55
N ASN A 137 9.59 -16.86 7.60
CA ASN A 137 10.87 -17.26 7.02
C ASN A 137 10.85 -17.14 5.49
#